data_AF-A0AAV2TPX4-F1
#
_entry.id   AF-A0AAV2TPX4-F1
#
_cell.length_a   1.000
_cell.length_b   1.000
_cell.length_c   1.000
_cell.angle_alpha   90.00
_cell.angle_beta   90.00
_cell.angle_gamma   90.00
#
_symmetry.space_group_name_H-M   'P 1'
#
loop_
_entity.id
_entity.type
_entity.pdbx_description
1 polymer ?
#
loop_
_entity_poly.entity_id
_entity_poly.type
_entity_poly.pdbx_seq_one_letter_code
_entity_poly.pdbx_strand_id
1 'polypeptide(L)'
;MSVFDVIVVGSLNTDLSVFTDTLPGPGETVLGDKLVIGFGGKGANQSVAARLLGGRVALVGKTGCDDFGYRFRTNLDKFGVNTDAIFETKDTTTGAAFITIESSGGENRIIVIPSANLLLSVEDINGLDKKGFFSSRVLLCQFEISPSTTLHSLQVAKHNGLITVLNPAPPPRKDGTKEETEYYRLLPKILEATDYCCPNETEAMQLVRCLPKSDVNAAEYGHEIELDGVAKKYLRCLSWLAEQGVRYPVVTLGSNGLIALIATSILPPRIPNDVKIIEHPDLNYPAKTIIHVHAPTVSKVTDTTDFTIILADKRNSAKERGRTQKYSLKFT
;
A
#
# COMPACT_ATOMS: atom_id res chain seq x y z
N MET A 1 14.02 -22.15 12.65
CA MET A 1 12.83 -21.48 12.06
C MET A 1 13.35 -20.53 11.00
N SER A 2 12.80 -20.55 9.78
CA SER A 2 13.20 -19.60 8.74
C SER A 2 12.74 -18.21 9.15
N VAL A 3 13.68 -17.36 9.56
CA VAL A 3 13.41 -15.97 9.90
C VAL A 3 13.05 -15.25 8.59
N PHE A 4 11.81 -14.81 8.43
CA PHE A 4 11.44 -13.95 7.31
C PHE A 4 12.02 -12.55 7.52
N ASP A 5 12.29 -11.83 6.44
CA ASP A 5 12.73 -10.44 6.51
C ASP A 5 11.51 -9.51 6.60
N VAL A 6 10.45 -9.84 5.85
CA VAL A 6 9.20 -9.09 5.77
C VAL A 6 8.02 -10.03 5.95
N ILE A 7 7.12 -9.69 6.88
CA ILE A 7 5.78 -10.27 6.96
C ILE A 7 4.80 -9.25 6.40
N VAL A 8 3.98 -9.68 5.45
CA VAL A 8 2.85 -8.87 4.99
C VAL A 8 1.58 -9.49 5.56
N VAL A 9 0.75 -8.68 6.22
CA VAL A 9 -0.59 -9.09 6.67
C VAL A 9 -1.60 -8.32 5.84
N GLY A 10 -2.33 -9.02 4.97
CA GLY A 10 -3.15 -8.31 3.99
C GLY A 10 -3.99 -9.19 3.09
N SER A 11 -4.49 -8.52 2.06
CA SER A 11 -5.50 -9.03 1.15
C SER A 11 -4.94 -9.87 -0.01
N LEU A 12 -5.81 -10.73 -0.53
CA LEU A 12 -5.67 -11.46 -1.78
C LEU A 12 -6.95 -11.27 -2.60
N ASN A 13 -6.84 -10.65 -3.78
CA ASN A 13 -7.98 -10.41 -4.68
C ASN A 13 -7.73 -10.98 -6.07
N THR A 14 -8.65 -11.78 -6.59
CA THR A 14 -8.59 -12.20 -7.99
C THR A 14 -9.11 -11.07 -8.86
N ASP A 15 -8.29 -10.57 -9.78
CA ASP A 15 -8.65 -9.45 -10.63
C ASP A 15 -9.26 -9.97 -11.93
N LEU A 16 -10.53 -9.64 -12.17
CA LEU A 16 -11.30 -10.04 -13.34
C LEU A 16 -11.47 -8.81 -14.23
N SER A 17 -10.55 -8.62 -15.17
CA SER A 17 -10.54 -7.49 -16.08
C SER A 17 -11.28 -7.80 -17.39
N VAL A 18 -12.39 -7.11 -17.62
CA VAL A 18 -13.20 -7.20 -18.83
C VAL A 18 -12.97 -5.95 -19.69
N PHE A 19 -12.54 -6.15 -20.92
CA PHE A 19 -12.36 -5.09 -21.91
C PHE A 19 -13.61 -4.99 -22.78
N THR A 20 -14.06 -3.76 -23.05
CA THR A 20 -15.21 -3.47 -23.92
C THR A 20 -15.02 -2.10 -24.59
N ASP A 21 -15.59 -1.91 -25.78
CA ASP A 21 -15.51 -0.63 -26.50
C ASP A 21 -16.14 0.55 -25.75
N THR A 22 -17.18 0.28 -24.96
CA THR A 22 -17.96 1.29 -24.21
C THR A 22 -18.40 0.77 -22.84
N LEU A 23 -18.34 1.61 -21.81
CA LEU A 23 -18.85 1.23 -20.49
C LEU A 23 -20.39 1.17 -20.48
N PRO A 24 -21.01 0.07 -20.00
CA PRO A 24 -22.48 -0.02 -19.97
C PRO A 24 -23.09 0.97 -18.98
N GLY A 25 -24.19 1.60 -19.38
CA GLY A 25 -25.10 2.35 -18.52
C GLY A 25 -26.10 1.44 -17.78
N PRO A 26 -26.95 2.02 -16.89
CA PRO A 26 -27.96 1.26 -16.18
C PRO A 26 -28.93 0.52 -17.12
N GLY A 27 -29.03 -0.80 -16.97
CA GLY A 27 -29.93 -1.65 -17.77
C GLY A 27 -29.38 -2.06 -19.15
N GLU A 28 -28.20 -1.58 -19.53
CA GLU A 28 -27.58 -1.93 -20.80
C GLU A 28 -26.78 -3.24 -20.71
N THR A 29 -26.71 -3.94 -21.84
CA THR A 29 -25.82 -5.10 -22.02
C THR A 29 -24.96 -4.84 -23.23
N VAL A 30 -23.64 -4.88 -23.05
CA VAL A 30 -22.65 -4.68 -24.11
C VAL A 30 -21.84 -5.96 -24.31
N LEU A 31 -21.30 -6.15 -25.50
CA LEU A 31 -20.36 -7.24 -25.78
C LEU A 31 -18.98 -6.89 -25.22
N GLY A 32 -18.33 -7.86 -24.58
CA GLY A 32 -16.95 -7.76 -24.13
C GLY A 32 -16.01 -8.31 -25.19
N ASP A 33 -14.82 -7.69 -25.31
CA ASP A 33 -13.80 -8.06 -26.29
C ASP A 33 -12.83 -9.10 -25.73
N LYS A 34 -12.53 -9.00 -24.43
CA LYS A 34 -11.49 -9.79 -23.77
C LYS A 34 -11.73 -9.88 -22.27
N LEU A 35 -11.46 -11.07 -21.71
CA LEU A 35 -11.34 -11.29 -20.26
C LEU A 35 -9.88 -11.60 -19.91
N VAL A 36 -9.34 -10.92 -18.91
CA VAL A 36 -8.04 -11.21 -18.29
C VAL A 36 -8.26 -11.51 -16.82
N ILE A 37 -7.77 -12.66 -16.37
CA ILE A 37 -7.80 -13.05 -14.96
C ILE A 37 -6.38 -12.87 -14.41
N GLY A 38 -6.24 -11.96 -13.45
CA GLY A 38 -5.01 -11.63 -12.74
C GLY A 38 -5.08 -11.96 -11.26
N PHE A 39 -3.95 -11.80 -10.58
CA PHE A 39 -3.84 -11.90 -9.14
C PHE A 39 -3.44 -10.53 -8.61
N GLY A 40 -4.29 -9.94 -7.76
CA GLY A 40 -4.10 -8.66 -7.13
C GLY A 40 -4.35 -8.71 -5.62
N GLY A 41 -4.80 -7.58 -5.07
CA GLY A 41 -4.83 -7.34 -3.64
C GLY A 41 -3.49 -6.79 -3.15
N LYS A 42 -3.56 -5.70 -2.38
CA LYS A 42 -2.36 -4.95 -1.96
C LYS A 42 -1.42 -5.82 -1.15
N GLY A 43 -1.94 -6.70 -0.30
CA GLY A 43 -1.14 -7.64 0.48
C GLY A 43 -0.30 -8.56 -0.42
N ALA A 44 -0.94 -9.19 -1.40
CA ALA A 44 -0.26 -10.04 -2.37
C ALA A 44 0.75 -9.28 -3.23
N ASN A 45 0.36 -8.13 -3.79
CA ASN A 45 1.22 -7.30 -4.66
C ASN A 45 2.48 -6.82 -3.92
N GLN A 46 2.32 -6.33 -2.69
CA GLN A 46 3.44 -5.85 -1.87
C GLN A 46 4.33 -7.01 -1.40
N SER A 47 3.77 -8.21 -1.20
CA SER A 47 4.55 -9.40 -0.90
C SER A 47 5.46 -9.80 -2.07
N VAL A 48 4.90 -9.81 -3.29
CA VAL A 48 5.68 -10.08 -4.51
C VAL A 48 6.73 -9.01 -4.73
N ALA A 49 6.39 -7.73 -4.58
CA ALA A 49 7.34 -6.62 -4.71
C ALA A 49 8.52 -6.76 -3.73
N ALA A 50 8.25 -6.97 -2.44
CA ALA A 50 9.28 -7.18 -1.43
C ALA A 50 10.15 -8.42 -1.74
N ARG A 51 9.55 -9.47 -2.30
CA ARG A 51 10.26 -10.70 -2.66
C ARG A 51 11.16 -10.52 -3.88
N LEU A 52 10.72 -9.76 -4.89
CA LEU A 52 11.51 -9.39 -6.07
C LEU A 52 12.70 -8.49 -5.72
N LEU A 53 12.56 -7.65 -4.69
CA LEU A 53 13.66 -6.86 -4.11
C LEU A 53 14.64 -7.71 -3.27
N GLY A 54 14.40 -9.01 -3.13
CA GLY A 54 15.32 -9.97 -2.50
C GLY A 54 15.02 -10.31 -1.04
N GLY A 55 13.93 -9.79 -0.47
CA GLY A 55 13.52 -10.16 0.88
C GLY A 55 12.98 -11.59 0.96
N ARG A 56 13.17 -12.28 2.10
CA ARG A 56 12.41 -13.48 2.43
C ARG A 56 11.05 -13.05 2.97
N VAL A 57 10.00 -13.33 2.22
CA VAL A 57 8.67 -12.79 2.50
C VAL A 57 7.69 -13.91 2.85
N ALA A 58 6.87 -13.68 3.87
CA ALA A 58 5.67 -14.46 4.11
C ALA A 58 4.43 -13.58 4.04
N LEU A 59 3.38 -14.10 3.42
CA LEU A 59 2.06 -13.47 3.39
C LEU A 59 1.14 -14.15 4.40
N VAL A 60 0.59 -13.36 5.31
CA VAL A 60 -0.52 -13.72 6.18
C VAL A 60 -1.80 -13.15 5.58
N GLY A 61 -2.74 -14.02 5.29
CA GLY A 61 -4.00 -13.63 4.65
C GLY A 61 -5.02 -14.76 4.71
N LYS A 62 -6.20 -14.56 4.12
CA LYS A 62 -7.26 -15.58 4.11
C LYS A 62 -7.95 -15.63 2.75
N THR A 63 -8.11 -16.83 2.21
CA THR A 63 -8.81 -17.10 0.96
C THR A 63 -10.04 -17.98 1.21
N GLY A 64 -10.94 -18.03 0.22
CA GLY A 64 -11.97 -19.06 0.20
C GLY A 64 -11.37 -20.45 -0.05
N CYS A 65 -12.14 -21.49 0.26
CA CYS A 65 -11.89 -22.87 -0.13
C CYS A 65 -12.40 -23.10 -1.57
N ASP A 66 -11.84 -22.35 -2.53
CA ASP A 66 -12.24 -22.32 -3.94
C ASP A 66 -11.03 -22.34 -4.90
N ASP A 67 -11.32 -22.47 -6.21
CA ASP A 67 -10.27 -22.52 -7.24
C ASP A 67 -9.40 -21.26 -7.25
N PHE A 68 -9.99 -20.10 -6.97
CA PHE A 68 -9.25 -18.84 -6.88
C PHE A 68 -8.23 -18.87 -5.73
N GLY A 69 -8.61 -19.38 -4.55
CA GLY A 69 -7.70 -19.53 -3.41
C GLY A 69 -6.53 -20.46 -3.73
N TYR A 70 -6.80 -21.61 -4.35
CA TYR A 70 -5.77 -22.57 -4.78
C TYR A 70 -4.79 -21.95 -5.80
N ARG A 71 -5.34 -21.28 -6.83
CA ARG A 71 -4.56 -20.61 -7.87
C ARG A 71 -3.71 -19.48 -7.30
N PHE A 72 -4.20 -18.78 -6.27
CA PHE A 72 -3.45 -17.72 -5.59
C PHE A 72 -2.16 -18.22 -4.97
N ARG A 73 -2.23 -19.31 -4.20
CA ARG A 73 -1.03 -19.91 -3.58
C ARG A 73 -0.03 -20.36 -4.62
N THR A 74 -0.53 -21.05 -5.65
CA THR A 74 0.29 -21.47 -6.80
C THR A 74 0.98 -20.30 -7.49
N ASN A 75 0.32 -19.14 -7.58
CA ASN A 75 0.91 -17.94 -8.15
C ASN A 75 2.00 -17.35 -7.25
N LEU A 76 1.74 -17.21 -5.95
CA LEU A 76 2.70 -16.67 -4.97
C LEU A 76 3.96 -17.55 -4.84
N ASP A 77 3.79 -18.87 -4.91
CA ASP A 77 4.90 -19.83 -4.87
C ASP A 77 5.86 -19.63 -6.05
N LYS A 78 5.37 -19.25 -7.25
CA LYS A 78 6.22 -18.93 -8.41
C LYS A 78 7.15 -17.74 -8.16
N PHE A 79 6.72 -16.79 -7.34
CA PHE A 79 7.54 -15.65 -6.92
C PHE A 79 8.41 -15.97 -5.70
N GLY A 80 8.19 -17.12 -5.04
CA GLY A 80 8.89 -17.53 -3.84
C GLY A 80 8.46 -16.78 -2.58
N VAL A 81 7.21 -16.32 -2.54
CA VAL A 81 6.55 -15.81 -1.32
C VAL A 81 6.06 -17.02 -0.52
N ASN A 82 6.35 -17.07 0.79
CA ASN A 82 5.84 -18.14 1.64
C ASN A 82 4.33 -17.96 1.89
N THR A 83 3.59 -19.05 1.71
CA THR A 83 2.12 -19.10 1.75
C THR A 83 1.57 -19.92 2.93
N ASP A 84 2.43 -20.38 3.85
CA ASP A 84 2.05 -21.26 4.97
C ASP A 84 1.09 -20.59 5.97
N ALA A 85 1.05 -19.26 5.98
CA ALA A 85 0.18 -18.45 6.82
C ALA A 85 -1.04 -17.88 6.06
N ILE A 86 -1.37 -18.44 4.89
CA ILE A 86 -2.62 -18.15 4.18
C ILE A 86 -3.69 -19.14 4.65
N PHE A 87 -4.65 -18.64 5.40
CA PHE A 87 -5.77 -19.41 5.91
C PHE A 87 -6.84 -19.65 4.84
N GLU A 88 -7.67 -20.66 5.07
CA GLU A 88 -8.83 -20.98 4.24
C GLU A 88 -10.12 -20.88 5.03
N THR A 89 -11.21 -20.47 4.37
CA THR A 89 -12.56 -20.52 4.92
C THR A 89 -13.54 -21.11 3.91
N LYS A 90 -14.55 -21.83 4.42
CA LYS A 90 -15.70 -22.31 3.62
C LYS A 90 -16.90 -21.36 3.69
N ASP A 91 -16.83 -20.30 4.50
CA ASP A 91 -17.96 -19.40 4.77
C ASP A 91 -18.20 -18.41 3.62
N THR A 92 -17.17 -18.14 2.81
CA THR A 92 -17.23 -17.20 1.69
C THR A 92 -16.17 -17.50 0.64
N THR A 93 -16.21 -16.78 -0.48
CA THR A 93 -15.26 -16.91 -1.58
C THR A 93 -13.93 -16.22 -1.29
N THR A 94 -12.91 -16.52 -2.08
CA THR A 94 -11.72 -15.66 -2.19
C THR A 94 -12.14 -14.26 -2.65
N GLY A 95 -11.43 -13.23 -2.19
CA GLY A 95 -11.67 -11.85 -2.60
C GLY A 95 -11.51 -11.69 -4.12
N ALA A 96 -12.25 -10.76 -4.71
CA ALA A 96 -12.21 -10.50 -6.13
C ALA A 96 -12.42 -9.02 -6.45
N ALA A 97 -11.79 -8.55 -7.53
CA ALA A 97 -12.05 -7.24 -8.11
C ALA A 97 -12.55 -7.42 -9.54
N PHE A 98 -13.71 -6.83 -9.85
CA PHE A 98 -14.28 -6.80 -11.20
C PHE A 98 -13.94 -5.47 -11.83
N ILE A 99 -13.13 -5.50 -12.88
CA ILE A 99 -12.55 -4.32 -13.51
C ILE A 99 -13.09 -4.26 -14.93
N THR A 100 -13.97 -3.31 -15.23
CA THR A 100 -14.39 -3.03 -16.61
C THR A 100 -13.50 -1.93 -17.17
N ILE A 101 -12.88 -2.16 -18.32
CA ILE A 101 -11.95 -1.24 -18.97
C ILE A 101 -12.52 -0.87 -20.34
N GLU A 102 -12.66 0.44 -20.58
CA GLU A 102 -13.04 0.96 -21.88
C GLU A 102 -11.83 0.99 -22.83
N SER A 103 -11.89 0.18 -23.89
CA SER A 103 -10.80 0.04 -24.87
C SER A 103 -10.49 1.36 -25.60
N SER A 104 -11.50 2.20 -25.79
CA SER A 104 -11.43 3.43 -26.60
C SER A 104 -11.02 4.67 -25.78
N GLY A 105 -11.55 4.82 -24.55
CA GLY A 105 -11.32 5.98 -23.68
C GLY A 105 -10.32 5.76 -22.53
N GLY A 106 -9.96 4.51 -22.23
CA GLY A 106 -9.05 4.19 -21.12
C GLY A 106 -9.64 4.38 -19.73
N GLU A 107 -10.93 4.70 -19.62
CA GLU A 107 -11.65 4.73 -18.34
C GLU A 107 -11.82 3.31 -17.77
N ASN A 108 -11.83 3.20 -16.44
CA ASN A 108 -12.11 1.94 -15.77
C ASN A 108 -13.15 2.08 -14.64
N ARG A 109 -13.91 1.01 -14.41
CA ARG A 109 -14.81 0.87 -13.26
C ARG A 109 -14.43 -0.37 -12.49
N ILE A 110 -14.26 -0.24 -11.18
CA ILE A 110 -13.81 -1.32 -10.31
C ILE A 110 -14.85 -1.57 -9.22
N ILE A 111 -15.28 -2.83 -9.09
CA ILE A 111 -16.08 -3.32 -7.97
C ILE A 111 -15.24 -4.34 -7.22
N VAL A 112 -14.97 -4.07 -5.95
CA VAL A 112 -14.21 -4.99 -5.08
C VAL A 112 -15.18 -5.73 -4.18
N ILE A 113 -15.02 -7.04 -4.10
CA ILE A 113 -15.69 -7.93 -3.16
C ILE A 113 -14.61 -8.53 -2.24
N PRO A 114 -14.42 -7.98 -1.02
CA PRO A 114 -13.34 -8.42 -0.14
C PRO A 114 -13.45 -9.88 0.32
N SER A 115 -14.67 -10.39 0.50
CA SER A 115 -15.00 -11.76 0.94
C SER A 115 -14.07 -12.28 2.05
N ALA A 116 -13.31 -13.35 1.82
CA ALA A 116 -12.46 -14.00 2.83
C ALA A 116 -11.43 -13.06 3.48
N ASN A 117 -11.04 -11.97 2.82
CA ASN A 117 -10.11 -10.99 3.39
C ASN A 117 -10.65 -10.35 4.69
N LEU A 118 -11.98 -10.14 4.78
CA LEU A 118 -12.61 -9.59 5.99
C LEU A 118 -12.78 -10.62 7.11
N LEU A 119 -12.56 -11.90 6.82
CA LEU A 119 -12.62 -12.98 7.82
C LEU A 119 -11.25 -13.32 8.42
N LEU A 120 -10.16 -12.70 7.98
CA LEU A 120 -8.86 -12.81 8.67
C LEU A 120 -9.00 -12.18 10.06
N SER A 121 -8.81 -12.99 11.11
CA SER A 121 -9.19 -12.61 12.48
C SER A 121 -8.00 -12.35 13.39
N VAL A 122 -8.27 -11.72 14.53
CA VAL A 122 -7.28 -11.51 15.61
C VAL A 122 -6.74 -12.84 16.15
N GLU A 123 -7.57 -13.87 16.18
CA GLU A 123 -7.21 -15.22 16.63
C GLU A 123 -6.21 -15.89 15.67
N ASP A 124 -6.36 -15.69 14.37
CA ASP A 124 -5.40 -16.17 13.36
C ASP A 124 -4.00 -15.58 13.64
N ILE A 125 -3.95 -14.26 13.89
CA ILE A 125 -2.71 -13.54 14.23
C ILE A 125 -2.12 -14.05 15.55
N ASN A 126 -2.92 -14.19 16.59
CA ASN A 126 -2.48 -14.73 17.88
C ASN A 126 -1.95 -16.17 17.76
N GLY A 127 -2.57 -16.99 16.90
CA GLY A 127 -2.13 -18.35 16.63
C GLY A 127 -0.75 -18.41 15.98
N LEU A 128 -0.45 -17.48 15.07
CA LEU A 128 0.86 -17.32 14.44
C LEU A 128 1.90 -16.78 15.42
N ASP A 129 1.53 -15.79 16.24
CA ASP A 129 2.42 -15.21 17.25
C ASP A 129 2.89 -16.24 18.29
N LYS A 130 1.99 -17.06 18.80
CA LYS A 130 2.33 -18.19 19.70
C LYS A 130 3.30 -19.19 19.08
N LYS A 131 3.34 -19.30 17.75
CA LYS A 131 4.28 -20.15 17.02
C LYS A 131 5.62 -19.46 16.72
N GLY A 132 5.81 -18.22 17.16
CA GLY A 132 7.00 -17.41 16.91
C GLY A 132 7.08 -16.85 15.49
N PHE A 133 5.95 -16.78 14.77
CA PHE A 133 5.93 -16.34 13.38
C PHE A 133 6.34 -14.86 13.24
N PHE A 134 5.95 -14.00 14.18
CA PHE A 134 6.30 -12.57 14.20
C PHE A 134 7.69 -12.30 14.78
N SER A 135 8.70 -13.01 14.26
CA SER A 135 10.13 -12.86 14.61
C SER A 135 10.96 -12.23 13.48
N SER A 136 10.31 -11.44 12.62
CA SER A 136 10.90 -10.84 11.41
C SER A 136 11.48 -9.44 11.66
N ARG A 137 11.91 -8.72 10.61
CA ARG A 137 12.40 -7.34 10.73
C ARG A 137 11.28 -6.31 10.54
N VAL A 138 10.38 -6.58 9.61
CA VAL A 138 9.32 -5.66 9.18
C VAL A 138 7.99 -6.39 9.14
N LEU A 139 6.93 -5.73 9.62
CA LEU A 139 5.54 -6.09 9.36
C LEU A 139 4.88 -4.99 8.54
N LEU A 140 4.20 -5.37 7.46
CA LEU A 140 3.51 -4.47 6.55
C LEU A 140 2.00 -4.79 6.51
N CYS A 141 1.15 -3.79 6.72
CA CYS A 141 -0.31 -3.88 6.60
C CYS A 141 -0.90 -2.88 5.60
N GLN A 142 -2.14 -3.14 5.18
CA GLN A 142 -2.98 -2.21 4.41
C GLN A 142 -4.43 -2.16 4.96
N PHE A 143 -5.34 -1.49 4.26
CA PHE A 143 -6.76 -1.34 4.65
C PHE A 143 -7.71 -2.20 3.80
N GLU A 144 -7.28 -3.39 3.39
CA GLU A 144 -8.10 -4.36 2.64
C GLU A 144 -8.53 -5.58 3.49
N ILE A 145 -8.26 -5.55 4.80
CA ILE A 145 -8.71 -6.55 5.79
C ILE A 145 -9.48 -5.83 6.91
N SER A 146 -10.01 -6.56 7.91
CA SER A 146 -10.69 -5.92 9.05
C SER A 146 -9.77 -4.93 9.78
N PRO A 147 -10.26 -3.73 10.17
CA PRO A 147 -9.46 -2.75 10.89
C PRO A 147 -8.98 -3.26 12.25
N SER A 148 -9.77 -4.12 12.89
CA SER A 148 -9.40 -4.78 14.15
C SER A 148 -8.19 -5.70 13.96
N THR A 149 -8.15 -6.46 12.86
CA THR A 149 -7.02 -7.33 12.51
C THR A 149 -5.79 -6.53 12.11
N THR A 150 -5.93 -5.44 11.34
CA THR A 150 -4.83 -4.52 11.02
C THR A 150 -4.21 -3.94 12.28
N LEU A 151 -5.03 -3.39 13.18
CA LEU A 151 -4.57 -2.83 14.46
C LEU A 151 -3.80 -3.88 15.27
N HIS A 152 -4.40 -5.06 15.45
CA HIS A 152 -3.81 -6.11 16.27
C HIS A 152 -2.48 -6.60 15.70
N SER A 153 -2.38 -6.74 14.38
CA SER A 153 -1.14 -7.15 13.70
C SER A 153 -0.01 -6.14 13.91
N LEU A 154 -0.31 -4.84 13.81
CA LEU A 154 0.67 -3.78 14.08
C LEU A 154 1.10 -3.76 15.55
N GLN A 155 0.16 -3.99 16.48
CA GLN A 155 0.48 -4.05 17.91
C GLN A 155 1.35 -5.25 18.27
N VAL A 156 1.05 -6.44 17.74
CA VAL A 156 1.88 -7.65 17.91
C VAL A 156 3.29 -7.43 17.35
N ALA A 157 3.39 -6.88 16.14
CA ALA A 157 4.67 -6.54 15.54
C ALA A 157 5.50 -5.60 16.43
N LYS A 158 4.89 -4.51 16.89
CA LYS A 158 5.54 -3.51 17.73
C LYS A 158 5.97 -4.10 19.08
N HIS A 159 5.14 -4.95 19.68
CA HIS A 159 5.49 -5.68 20.91
C HIS A 159 6.70 -6.60 20.73
N ASN A 160 6.81 -7.25 19.57
CA ASN A 160 7.92 -8.12 19.21
C ASN A 160 9.14 -7.36 18.62
N GLY A 161 9.10 -6.02 18.60
CA GLY A 161 10.21 -5.18 18.14
C GLY A 161 10.38 -5.09 16.62
N LEU A 162 9.38 -5.48 15.84
CA LEU A 162 9.36 -5.30 14.38
C LEU A 162 9.10 -3.84 14.02
N ILE A 163 9.67 -3.39 12.91
CA ILE A 163 9.29 -2.13 12.28
C ILE A 163 7.89 -2.29 11.67
N THR A 164 6.97 -1.40 12.00
CA THR A 164 5.60 -1.44 11.46
C THR A 164 5.41 -0.47 10.30
N VAL A 165 4.98 -1.00 9.16
CA VAL A 165 4.68 -0.23 7.95
C VAL A 165 3.20 -0.34 7.63
N LEU A 166 2.55 0.79 7.40
CA LEU A 166 1.17 0.87 6.98
C LEU A 166 1.10 1.58 5.62
N ASN A 167 0.50 0.92 4.64
CA ASN A 167 -0.03 1.61 3.46
C ASN A 167 -1.55 1.77 3.67
N PRO A 168 -2.05 2.97 4.03
CA PRO A 168 -3.44 3.18 4.44
C PRO A 168 -4.39 3.24 3.23
N ALA A 169 -4.41 2.17 2.44
CA ALA A 169 -5.07 2.07 1.15
C ALA A 169 -5.96 0.81 1.07
N PRO A 170 -7.17 0.90 0.48
CA PRO A 170 -7.89 2.16 0.27
C PRO A 170 -8.28 2.78 1.62
N PRO A 171 -8.37 4.11 1.73
CA PRO A 171 -8.84 4.72 2.97
C PRO A 171 -10.36 4.52 3.08
N PRO A 172 -10.89 4.49 4.31
CA PRO A 172 -12.32 4.30 4.54
C PRO A 172 -13.13 5.39 3.83
N ARG A 173 -14.22 4.97 3.17
CA ARG A 173 -15.19 5.88 2.55
C ARG A 173 -16.08 6.47 3.63
N LYS A 174 -16.52 7.73 3.43
CA LYS A 174 -17.59 8.33 4.24
C LYS A 174 -18.96 8.01 3.63
N ASP A 175 -19.46 6.80 3.88
CA ASP A 175 -20.71 6.27 3.32
C ASP A 175 -21.79 5.91 4.36
N GLY A 176 -21.54 6.17 5.64
CA GLY A 176 -22.40 5.89 6.78
C GLY A 176 -22.42 4.42 7.23
N THR A 177 -21.51 3.57 6.72
CA THR A 177 -21.55 2.14 7.03
C THR A 177 -21.01 1.80 8.43
N LYS A 178 -21.40 0.63 8.96
CA LYS A 178 -20.84 0.13 10.24
C LYS A 178 -19.33 -0.08 10.16
N GLU A 179 -18.85 -0.54 9.01
CA GLU A 179 -17.44 -0.79 8.74
C GLU A 179 -16.63 0.50 8.73
N GLU A 180 -17.14 1.56 8.07
CA GLU A 180 -16.58 2.92 8.19
C GLU A 180 -16.49 3.36 9.66
N THR A 181 -17.57 3.19 10.42
CA THR A 181 -17.63 3.62 11.82
C THR A 181 -16.55 2.94 12.67
N GLU A 182 -16.34 1.64 12.45
CA GLU A 182 -15.29 0.90 13.14
C GLU A 182 -13.89 1.37 12.71
N TYR A 183 -13.66 1.55 11.40
CA TYR A 183 -12.41 2.06 10.87
C TYR A 183 -12.03 3.40 11.49
N TYR A 184 -12.93 4.39 11.48
CA TYR A 184 -12.64 5.70 12.08
C TYR A 184 -12.42 5.64 13.59
N ARG A 185 -13.12 4.74 14.30
CA ARG A 185 -12.91 4.51 15.73
C ARG A 185 -11.52 3.93 16.03
N LEU A 186 -11.00 3.06 15.17
CA LEU A 186 -9.71 2.38 15.38
C LEU A 186 -8.52 3.10 14.75
N LEU A 187 -8.75 4.01 13.79
CA LEU A 187 -7.70 4.69 13.03
C LEU A 187 -6.64 5.36 13.93
N PRO A 188 -6.98 6.11 15.01
CA PRO A 188 -5.95 6.70 15.87
C PRO A 188 -5.01 5.66 16.48
N LYS A 189 -5.55 4.51 16.93
CA LYS A 189 -4.76 3.42 17.52
C LYS A 189 -3.90 2.71 16.46
N ILE A 190 -4.41 2.59 15.24
CA ILE A 190 -3.68 2.02 14.11
C ILE A 190 -2.46 2.89 13.79
N LEU A 191 -2.67 4.21 13.72
CA LEU A 191 -1.59 5.17 13.44
C LEU A 191 -0.56 5.21 14.57
N GLU A 192 -0.99 5.14 15.83
CA GLU A 192 -0.09 5.04 16.99
C GLU A 192 0.77 3.75 16.97
N ALA A 193 0.23 2.66 16.44
CA ALA A 193 0.95 1.40 16.26
C ALA A 193 1.87 1.37 15.03
N THR A 194 1.95 2.45 14.25
CA THR A 194 2.65 2.52 12.96
C THR A 194 3.95 3.33 13.04
N ASP A 195 5.08 2.76 12.61
CA ASP A 195 6.33 3.51 12.43
C ASP A 195 6.33 4.28 11.11
N TYR A 196 6.04 3.62 9.98
CA TYR A 196 5.99 4.24 8.66
C TYR A 196 4.56 4.20 8.11
N CYS A 197 3.97 5.36 7.83
CA CYS A 197 2.67 5.46 7.17
C CYS A 197 2.86 6.06 5.78
N CYS A 198 2.47 5.33 4.73
CA CYS A 198 2.79 5.63 3.34
C CYS A 198 1.53 5.72 2.44
N PRO A 199 0.66 6.73 2.60
CA PRO A 199 -0.39 7.04 1.62
C PRO A 199 0.18 7.60 0.30
N ASN A 200 -0.57 7.46 -0.79
CA ASN A 200 -0.43 8.31 -1.98
C ASN A 200 -1.12 9.67 -1.81
N GLU A 201 -1.07 10.52 -2.85
CA GLU A 201 -1.68 11.84 -2.82
C GLU A 201 -3.18 11.82 -2.48
N THR A 202 -3.93 10.92 -3.10
CA THR A 202 -5.39 10.82 -2.93
C THR A 202 -5.74 10.31 -1.54
N GLU A 203 -5.02 9.28 -1.09
CA GLU A 203 -5.16 8.68 0.23
C GLU A 203 -4.82 9.68 1.34
N ALA A 204 -3.73 10.42 1.18
CA ALA A 204 -3.30 11.46 2.12
C ALA A 204 -4.41 12.51 2.30
N MET A 205 -5.00 12.97 1.19
CA MET A 205 -6.12 13.91 1.22
C MET A 205 -7.37 13.34 1.88
N GLN A 206 -7.67 12.05 1.66
CA GLN A 206 -8.80 11.38 2.29
C GLN A 206 -8.60 11.21 3.81
N LEU A 207 -7.38 10.89 4.24
CA LEU A 207 -7.03 10.79 5.66
C LEU A 207 -7.12 12.15 6.36
N VAL A 208 -6.65 13.24 5.74
CA VAL A 208 -6.76 14.59 6.30
C VAL A 208 -8.22 15.00 6.52
N ARG A 209 -9.17 14.51 5.71
CA ARG A 209 -10.62 14.75 5.93
C ARG A 209 -11.17 14.10 7.21
N CYS A 210 -10.39 13.30 7.91
CA CYS A 210 -10.71 12.79 9.24
C CYS A 210 -10.48 13.83 10.34
N LEU A 211 -9.80 14.93 10.04
CA LEU A 211 -9.64 16.06 10.96
C LEU A 211 -11.00 16.69 11.33
N PRO A 212 -11.16 17.19 12.57
CA PRO A 212 -12.29 18.04 12.93
C PRO A 212 -12.42 19.24 11.96
N LYS A 213 -13.65 19.52 11.52
CA LYS A 213 -13.95 20.60 10.55
C LYS A 213 -13.56 22.00 11.04
N SER A 214 -13.33 22.19 12.35
CA SER A 214 -12.90 23.46 12.93
C SER A 214 -11.51 23.89 12.49
N ASP A 215 -10.70 22.96 12.00
CA ASP A 215 -9.28 23.22 11.80
C ASP A 215 -8.92 23.54 10.34
N VAL A 216 -9.87 23.46 9.39
CA VAL A 216 -9.55 23.56 7.95
C VAL A 216 -10.63 24.23 7.08
N ASN A 217 -10.22 25.23 6.30
CA ASN A 217 -10.96 25.67 5.11
C ASN A 217 -10.58 24.76 3.92
N ALA A 218 -11.52 23.94 3.45
CA ALA A 218 -11.29 22.95 2.38
C ALA A 218 -10.88 23.56 1.02
N ALA A 219 -11.00 24.89 0.85
CA ALA A 219 -10.70 25.62 -0.37
C ALA A 219 -9.20 25.74 -0.71
N GLU A 220 -8.29 25.54 0.25
CA GLU A 220 -6.84 25.73 0.04
C GLU A 220 -6.13 24.57 -0.68
N TYR A 221 -6.82 23.46 -0.96
CA TYR A 221 -6.21 22.23 -1.49
C TYR A 221 -6.26 22.10 -3.03
N GLY A 222 -6.74 23.12 -3.74
CA GLY A 222 -7.27 22.99 -5.10
C GLY A 222 -6.61 23.77 -6.23
N HIS A 223 -5.40 24.33 -6.09
CA HIS A 223 -4.77 25.07 -7.20
C HIS A 223 -3.29 24.74 -7.42
N GLU A 224 -2.87 24.78 -8.70
CA GLU A 224 -1.53 24.56 -9.24
C GLU A 224 -0.47 25.37 -8.49
N ILE A 225 0.64 24.75 -8.07
CA ILE A 225 1.76 25.51 -7.49
C ILE A 225 3.11 24.91 -7.92
N GLU A 226 3.93 25.76 -8.53
CA GLU A 226 5.39 25.59 -8.68
C GLU A 226 6.07 25.43 -7.30
N LEU A 227 7.35 25.05 -7.28
CA LEU A 227 8.09 24.61 -6.09
C LEU A 227 8.10 25.62 -4.92
N ASP A 228 7.07 25.47 -4.10
CA ASP A 228 6.88 25.72 -2.66
C ASP A 228 5.48 25.23 -2.23
N GLY A 229 4.59 24.84 -3.16
CA GLY A 229 3.24 24.39 -2.86
C GLY A 229 2.99 22.89 -2.69
N VAL A 230 3.81 22.00 -3.27
CA VAL A 230 3.66 20.53 -3.05
C VAL A 230 3.91 20.18 -1.59
N ALA A 231 4.96 20.78 -0.99
CA ALA A 231 5.25 20.62 0.42
C ALA A 231 4.12 21.17 1.28
N LYS A 232 3.63 22.39 1.01
CA LYS A 232 2.47 22.97 1.71
C LYS A 232 1.23 22.08 1.63
N LYS A 233 0.93 21.53 0.44
CA LYS A 233 -0.23 20.66 0.20
C LYS A 233 -0.25 19.43 1.11
N TYR A 234 0.91 18.80 1.32
CA TYR A 234 1.02 17.57 2.11
C TYR A 234 1.59 17.76 3.52
N LEU A 235 2.13 18.95 3.85
CA LEU A 235 2.67 19.27 5.17
C LEU A 235 1.65 18.99 6.26
N ARG A 236 0.40 19.42 6.04
CA ARG A 236 -0.66 19.17 7.01
C ARG A 236 -0.93 17.68 7.22
N CYS A 237 -0.90 16.88 6.14
CA CYS A 237 -1.05 15.43 6.24
C CYS A 237 0.11 14.82 7.04
N LEU A 238 1.35 15.19 6.71
CA LEU A 238 2.54 14.72 7.41
C LEU A 238 2.52 15.09 8.89
N SER A 239 2.18 16.35 9.22
CA SER A 239 2.03 16.83 10.59
C SER A 239 0.92 16.10 11.34
N TRP A 240 -0.25 15.94 10.72
CA TRP A 240 -1.36 15.22 11.33
C TRP A 240 -0.99 13.76 11.62
N LEU A 241 -0.39 13.05 10.65
CA LEU A 241 0.09 11.68 10.86
C LEU A 241 1.10 11.61 12.01
N ALA A 242 2.03 12.57 12.10
CA ALA A 242 2.97 12.66 13.22
C ALA A 242 2.28 12.92 14.57
N GLU A 243 1.27 13.79 14.61
CA GLU A 243 0.43 14.04 15.80
C GLU A 243 -0.35 12.80 16.23
N GLN A 244 -0.76 11.95 15.29
CA GLN A 244 -1.39 10.65 15.59
C GLN A 244 -0.40 9.58 16.06
N GLY A 245 0.90 9.90 16.17
CA GLY A 245 1.93 9.00 16.69
C GLY A 245 2.75 8.28 15.62
N VAL A 246 2.53 8.55 14.33
CA VAL A 246 3.35 7.97 13.26
C VAL A 246 4.78 8.52 13.34
N ARG A 247 5.77 7.63 13.39
CA ARG A 247 7.18 8.02 13.55
C ARG A 247 7.75 8.67 12.28
N TYR A 248 7.44 8.09 11.13
CA TYR A 248 7.92 8.48 9.80
C TYR A 248 6.75 8.59 8.81
N PRO A 249 6.00 9.71 8.81
CA PRO A 249 4.99 9.98 7.81
C PRO A 249 5.61 10.17 6.42
N VAL A 250 5.03 9.54 5.40
CA VAL A 250 5.45 9.60 4.00
C VAL A 250 4.23 9.80 3.12
N VAL A 251 4.32 10.65 2.09
CA VAL A 251 3.33 10.72 1.01
C VAL A 251 4.02 10.42 -0.31
N THR A 252 3.59 9.39 -1.02
CA THR A 252 4.09 9.12 -2.38
C THR A 252 3.40 10.05 -3.37
N LEU A 253 4.17 10.55 -4.34
CA LEU A 253 3.79 11.59 -5.31
C LEU A 253 3.85 11.07 -6.76
N GLY A 254 3.59 9.78 -6.97
CA GLY A 254 3.72 9.10 -8.26
C GLY A 254 5.08 9.35 -8.92
N SER A 255 5.08 9.88 -10.15
CA SER A 255 6.29 10.21 -10.91
C SER A 255 7.11 11.37 -10.31
N ASN A 256 6.60 12.08 -9.31
CA ASN A 256 7.33 13.13 -8.60
C ASN A 256 8.10 12.61 -7.38
N GLY A 257 8.01 11.30 -7.08
CA GLY A 257 8.76 10.66 -6.01
C GLY A 257 7.97 10.57 -4.71
N LEU A 258 8.53 11.04 -3.60
CA LEU A 258 7.85 11.05 -2.30
C LEU A 258 8.26 12.26 -1.45
N ILE A 259 7.40 12.65 -0.53
CA ILE A 259 7.71 13.62 0.52
C ILE A 259 7.56 12.95 1.88
N ALA A 260 8.45 13.25 2.82
CA ALA A 260 8.44 12.62 4.13
C ALA A 260 8.82 13.60 5.23
N LEU A 261 8.28 13.37 6.43
CA LEU A 261 8.70 14.06 7.65
C LEU A 261 9.60 13.14 8.46
N ILE A 262 10.86 13.49 8.60
CA ILE A 262 11.88 12.67 9.26
C ILE A 262 12.59 13.42 10.39
N ALA A 263 13.20 12.70 11.32
CA ALA A 263 14.04 13.33 12.34
C ALA A 263 15.30 13.92 11.69
N THR A 264 15.65 15.16 12.04
CA THR A 264 16.84 15.83 11.50
C THR A 264 18.12 15.06 11.86
N SER A 265 18.13 14.37 13.00
CA SER A 265 19.27 13.56 13.47
C SER A 265 19.59 12.33 12.61
N ILE A 266 18.66 11.88 11.75
CA ILE A 266 18.90 10.73 10.86
C ILE A 266 19.31 11.14 9.45
N LEU A 267 19.42 12.45 9.18
CA LEU A 267 19.92 12.93 7.89
C LEU A 267 21.40 12.56 7.73
N PRO A 268 21.80 12.02 6.58
CA PRO A 268 23.21 11.77 6.31
C PRO A 268 23.97 13.10 6.22
N PRO A 269 25.27 13.13 6.57
CA PRO A 269 26.08 14.34 6.49
C PRO A 269 26.18 14.89 5.06
N ARG A 270 26.00 14.03 4.05
CA ARG A 270 25.89 14.41 2.65
C ARG A 270 24.52 13.99 2.12
N ILE A 271 23.72 14.98 1.77
CA ILE A 271 22.40 14.78 1.17
C ILE A 271 22.56 14.27 -0.27
N PRO A 272 21.89 13.17 -0.65
CA PRO A 272 21.88 12.71 -2.04
C PRO A 272 21.29 13.74 -3.00
N ASN A 273 21.73 13.75 -4.26
CA ASN A 273 21.33 14.76 -5.24
C ASN A 273 19.83 14.73 -5.60
N ASP A 274 19.21 13.57 -5.43
CA ASP A 274 17.78 13.32 -5.63
C ASP A 274 16.94 13.65 -4.38
N VAL A 275 17.57 14.15 -3.30
CA VAL A 275 16.88 14.54 -2.07
C VAL A 275 16.98 16.04 -1.87
N LYS A 276 15.83 16.71 -1.80
CA LYS A 276 15.71 18.11 -1.42
C LYS A 276 15.24 18.22 0.03
N ILE A 277 15.96 18.97 0.85
CA ILE A 277 15.48 19.40 2.16
C ILE A 277 14.54 20.59 1.95
N ILE A 278 13.37 20.53 2.57
CA ILE A 278 12.39 21.61 2.54
C ILE A 278 12.31 22.21 3.94
N GLU A 279 12.79 23.45 4.06
CA GLU A 279 12.57 24.28 5.24
C GLU A 279 11.18 24.89 5.15
N HIS A 280 10.42 24.87 6.26
CA HIS A 280 9.08 25.46 6.29
C HIS A 280 8.87 26.20 7.61
N PRO A 281 8.52 27.50 7.60
CA PRO A 281 8.36 28.30 8.81
C PRO A 281 7.24 27.78 9.72
N ASP A 282 6.18 27.21 9.14
CA ASP A 282 5.06 26.64 9.90
C ASP A 282 5.30 25.21 10.40
N LEU A 283 6.50 24.64 10.17
CA LEU A 283 6.81 23.32 10.71
C LEU A 283 7.03 23.44 12.22
N ASN A 284 6.02 23.07 13.00
CA ASN A 284 6.06 23.12 14.46
C ASN A 284 6.88 21.97 15.10
N TYR A 285 7.83 21.40 14.37
CA TYR A 285 8.66 20.26 14.78
C TYR A 285 10.14 20.62 14.65
N PRO A 286 10.76 21.30 15.62
CA PRO A 286 12.13 21.83 15.50
C PRO A 286 13.21 20.75 15.35
N ALA A 287 12.91 19.50 15.70
CA ALA A 287 13.82 18.35 15.54
C ALA A 287 13.47 17.44 14.34
N LYS A 288 12.55 17.88 13.48
CA LYS A 288 12.17 17.17 12.25
C LYS A 288 12.39 18.07 11.03
N THR A 289 12.57 17.42 9.90
CA THR A 289 12.80 18.05 8.61
C THR A 289 11.93 17.38 7.56
N ILE A 290 11.42 18.17 6.63
CA ILE A 290 10.72 17.65 5.46
C ILE A 290 11.76 17.36 4.39
N ILE A 291 11.70 16.16 3.82
CA ILE A 291 12.48 15.79 2.65
C ILE A 291 11.55 15.50 1.48
N HIS A 292 11.94 15.93 0.29
CA HIS A 292 11.37 15.48 -0.97
C HIS A 292 12.42 14.66 -1.70
N VAL A 293 12.12 13.38 -1.90
CA VAL A 293 12.94 12.48 -2.71
C VAL A 293 12.33 12.43 -4.10
N HIS A 294 13.07 12.87 -5.11
CA HIS A 294 12.62 12.86 -6.49
C HIS A 294 12.64 11.43 -7.05
N ALA A 295 11.63 11.08 -7.84
CA ALA A 295 11.63 9.79 -8.53
C ALA A 295 12.77 9.74 -9.57
N PRO A 296 13.35 8.56 -9.83
CA PRO A 296 14.27 8.38 -10.95
C PRO A 296 13.54 8.64 -12.27
N THR A 297 14.25 9.21 -13.25
CA THR A 297 13.70 9.43 -14.59
C THR A 297 13.48 8.10 -15.31
N VAL A 298 12.23 7.82 -15.69
CA VAL A 298 11.86 6.62 -16.46
C VAL A 298 11.28 7.01 -17.82
N SER A 299 11.58 6.23 -18.85
CA SER A 299 11.18 6.54 -20.23
C SER A 299 9.68 6.38 -20.50
N LYS A 300 8.98 5.57 -19.69
CA LYS A 300 7.53 5.36 -19.77
C LYS A 300 7.00 4.82 -18.45
N VAL A 301 5.93 5.41 -17.93
CA VAL A 301 5.15 4.86 -16.82
C VAL A 301 4.03 4.01 -17.41
N THR A 302 3.92 2.75 -16.98
CA THR A 302 2.93 1.79 -17.52
C THR A 302 1.83 1.41 -16.54
N ASP A 303 2.12 1.50 -15.23
CA ASP A 303 1.16 1.29 -14.15
C ASP A 303 1.68 2.04 -12.91
N THR A 304 0.78 2.70 -12.19
CA THR A 304 1.07 3.44 -10.95
C THR A 304 0.39 2.81 -9.74
N THR A 305 -0.32 1.68 -9.93
CA THR A 305 -1.13 1.03 -8.91
C THR A 305 -0.28 0.02 -8.12
N ASP A 306 -0.39 0.08 -6.79
CA ASP A 306 0.07 -0.95 -5.85
C ASP A 306 1.54 -1.39 -5.91
N PHE A 307 2.47 -0.44 -5.78
CA PHE A 307 3.92 -0.71 -5.68
C PHE A 307 4.49 -1.61 -6.79
N THR A 308 3.74 -1.83 -7.87
CA THR A 308 4.21 -2.55 -9.04
C THR A 308 5.13 -1.60 -9.79
N ILE A 309 6.38 -1.54 -9.35
CA ILE A 309 7.46 -1.00 -10.17
C ILE A 309 7.57 -1.94 -11.36
N ILE A 310 6.80 -1.66 -12.41
CA ILE A 310 7.03 -2.25 -13.72
C ILE A 310 8.31 -1.60 -14.24
N LEU A 311 9.46 -2.23 -13.97
CA LEU A 311 10.64 -2.02 -14.79
C LEU A 311 10.35 -2.60 -16.17
N ALA A 312 9.58 -1.87 -16.98
CA ALA A 312 9.44 -2.14 -18.41
C ALA A 312 10.73 -1.69 -19.09
N ASP A 313 11.78 -2.51 -19.02
CA ASP A 313 12.98 -2.30 -19.83
C ASP A 313 12.63 -2.63 -21.29
N LYS A 314 12.25 -1.60 -22.07
CA LYS A 314 12.25 -1.70 -23.53
C LYS A 314 13.69 -1.63 -24.03
N ARG A 315 14.44 -2.72 -23.86
CA ARG A 315 15.64 -3.00 -24.66
C ARG A 315 15.63 -4.45 -25.14
N ASN A 316 14.73 -4.71 -26.08
CA ASN A 316 14.98 -5.69 -27.13
C ASN A 316 15.27 -4.95 -28.43
N SER A 317 16.48 -4.40 -28.54
CA SER A 317 17.23 -4.45 -29.79
C SER A 317 18.49 -5.25 -29.53
N ALA A 318 18.60 -6.37 -30.22
CA ALA A 318 19.62 -7.40 -30.09
C ALA A 318 21.05 -6.84 -29.95
N LYS A 319 21.60 -6.87 -28.73
CA LYS A 319 23.04 -7.00 -28.36
C LYS A 319 23.22 -6.56 -26.90
N GLU A 320 23.10 -7.50 -25.96
CA GLU A 320 23.81 -7.52 -24.66
C GLU A 320 23.18 -8.60 -23.77
N ARG A 321 23.48 -9.87 -24.07
CA ARG A 321 23.28 -10.95 -23.11
C ARG A 321 24.36 -10.80 -22.03
N GLY A 322 23.98 -10.60 -20.78
CA GLY A 322 24.82 -11.02 -19.64
C GLY A 322 25.16 -10.02 -18.54
N ARG A 323 24.35 -9.00 -18.23
CA ARG A 323 24.51 -8.25 -16.96
C ARG A 323 23.18 -7.97 -16.27
N THR A 324 22.90 -8.74 -15.22
CA THR A 324 21.91 -8.38 -14.20
C THR A 324 22.46 -7.18 -13.42
N GLN A 325 21.98 -5.97 -13.70
CA GLN A 325 22.24 -4.83 -12.81
C GLN A 325 21.37 -4.99 -11.55
N LYS A 326 21.99 -5.50 -10.49
CA LYS A 326 21.44 -5.44 -9.12
C LYS A 326 21.47 -3.98 -8.67
N TYR A 327 20.32 -3.35 -8.52
CA TYR A 327 20.20 -2.14 -7.70
C TYR A 327 20.29 -2.57 -6.24
N SER A 328 21.50 -2.53 -5.66
CA SER A 328 21.67 -2.70 -4.22
C SER A 328 21.29 -1.40 -3.52
N LEU A 329 20.09 -1.32 -2.96
CA LEU A 329 19.79 -0.34 -1.92
C LEU A 329 20.56 -0.78 -0.67
N LYS A 330 21.76 -0.21 -0.47
CA LYS A 330 22.51 -0.38 0.78
C LYS A 330 21.87 0.55 1.82
N PHE A 331 21.13 -0.04 2.76
CA PHE A 331 20.86 0.62 4.03
C PHE A 331 22.14 0.52 4.88
N THR A 332 22.85 1.63 5.02
CA THR A 332 23.89 1.81 6.05
C THR A 332 23.26 2.28 7.34
#